data_AF-M0MH73-F1
#
_entry.id   AF-M0MH73-F1
#
_cell.length_a   1.000
_cell.length_b   1.000
_cell.length_c   1.000
_cell.angle_alpha   90.00
_cell.angle_beta   90.00
_cell.angle_gamma   90.00
#
_symmetry.space_group_name_H-M   'P 1'
#
loop_
_entity.id
_entity.type
_entity.pdbx_description
1 polymer ?
#
loop_
_entity_poly.entity_id
_entity_poly.type
_entity_poly.pdbx_seq_one_letter_code
_entity_poly.pdbx_strand_id
1 'polypeptide(L)'
;MPLTEDIRPGTANDPPVETVEPDRTATLTVDGESVTVSAESTLLDATEETDTDDYVPALCSYDEHDEIGPRSECRTCMVETEEHGVVPSCSFPAQDGMTVRTDTTEASEARDVNLDLLLSNHNLRCTTCGKNGRCELQDVSIENDVVEPRYGVFDDRDAYEPLDDSSPFIQIDRNKCILCNRCVEACNDVQVEGVLRIEGSGEDTRIGFQNDAETMMDSTCVSCGHCATVCPTGALVEQGLTDAATIPLPGFTQENSIGKTVEAENDRFQPGPATPMKGDQKSESAAEPTAESPPTEDD
;
A
#
# COMPACT_ATOMS: atom_id res chain seq x y z
N MET A 1 -42.62 41.48 3.84
CA MET A 1 -41.52 41.62 4.81
C MET A 1 -40.56 40.48 4.53
N PRO A 2 -39.27 40.73 4.28
CA PRO A 2 -38.36 39.66 3.90
C PRO A 2 -38.12 38.75 5.11
N LEU A 3 -38.29 37.44 4.90
CA LEU A 3 -38.20 36.35 5.89
C LEU A 3 -36.78 36.11 6.45
N THR A 4 -35.88 37.08 6.34
CA THR A 4 -34.43 36.90 6.58
C THR A 4 -33.89 37.73 7.73
N GLU A 5 -34.72 38.52 8.43
CA GLU A 5 -34.26 39.39 9.51
C GLU A 5 -34.14 38.67 10.87
N ASP A 6 -34.68 37.44 11.00
CA ASP A 6 -34.67 36.65 12.23
C ASP A 6 -33.68 35.46 12.23
N ILE A 7 -32.93 35.24 11.14
CA ILE A 7 -31.92 34.16 11.10
C ILE A 7 -30.64 34.66 11.77
N ARG A 8 -30.46 34.31 13.04
CA ARG A 8 -29.18 34.47 13.75
C ARG A 8 -28.20 33.41 13.24
N PRO A 9 -27.01 33.77 12.73
CA PRO A 9 -25.97 32.79 12.44
C PRO A 9 -25.58 32.06 13.74
N GLY A 10 -25.54 30.72 13.71
CA GLY A 10 -25.09 29.91 14.85
C GLY A 10 -26.18 29.17 15.64
N THR A 11 -27.39 28.97 15.10
CA THR A 11 -28.41 28.09 15.72
C THR A 11 -28.54 26.75 15.01
N ALA A 12 -27.43 26.17 14.54
CA ALA A 12 -27.43 24.72 14.36
C ALA A 12 -27.76 24.15 15.75
N ASN A 13 -28.94 23.52 15.88
CA ASN A 13 -29.29 22.70 17.03
C ASN A 13 -28.46 21.40 16.99
N ASP A 14 -27.15 21.54 16.78
CA ASP A 14 -26.25 20.46 17.09
C ASP A 14 -26.37 20.27 18.60
N PRO A 15 -26.63 19.04 19.09
CA PRO A 15 -26.49 18.79 20.51
C PRO A 15 -25.11 19.32 20.93
N PRO A 16 -24.96 19.90 22.13
CA PRO A 16 -23.64 20.29 22.60
C PRO A 16 -22.75 19.06 22.44
N VAL A 17 -21.76 19.14 21.56
CA VAL A 17 -20.69 18.14 21.48
C VAL A 17 -20.18 18.09 22.91
N GLU A 18 -20.43 16.99 23.61
CA GLU A 18 -19.83 16.77 24.91
C GLU A 18 -18.35 17.01 24.68
N THR A 19 -17.78 18.02 25.35
CA THR A 19 -16.36 18.27 25.31
C THR A 19 -15.72 16.98 25.75
N VAL A 20 -15.20 16.21 24.79
CA VAL A 20 -14.45 14.98 25.03
C VAL A 20 -13.32 15.42 25.94
N GLU A 21 -13.32 14.96 27.19
CA GLU A 21 -12.22 15.27 28.09
C GLU A 21 -10.96 14.67 27.46
N PRO A 22 -9.95 15.49 27.10
CA PRO A 22 -8.80 15.06 26.29
C PRO A 22 -7.86 14.09 27.02
N ASP A 23 -8.19 13.71 28.24
CA ASP A 23 -7.43 12.82 29.11
C ASP A 23 -8.18 11.51 29.43
N ARG A 24 -9.27 11.18 28.71
CA ARG A 24 -9.94 9.89 28.91
C ARG A 24 -9.10 8.78 28.29
N THR A 25 -8.77 7.80 29.11
CA THR A 25 -8.06 6.58 28.70
C THR A 25 -8.95 5.37 28.83
N ALA A 26 -8.69 4.34 28.03
CA ALA A 26 -9.29 3.01 28.15
C ALA A 26 -8.21 2.00 28.54
N THR A 27 -8.44 1.20 29.57
CA THR A 27 -7.55 0.09 29.94
C THR A 27 -8.16 -1.21 29.46
N LEU A 28 -7.44 -1.97 28.65
CA LEU A 28 -7.86 -3.26 28.11
C LEU A 28 -6.77 -4.32 28.32
N THR A 29 -7.12 -5.58 28.06
CA THR A 29 -6.19 -6.70 28.11
C THR A 29 -6.02 -7.27 26.71
N VAL A 30 -4.82 -7.24 26.15
CA VAL A 30 -4.47 -7.82 24.84
C VAL A 30 -3.55 -9.02 25.12
N ASP A 31 -3.96 -10.23 24.73
CA ASP A 31 -3.16 -11.46 24.93
C ASP A 31 -2.69 -11.69 26.38
N GLY A 32 -3.47 -11.20 27.34
CA GLY A 32 -3.16 -11.27 28.77
C GLY A 32 -2.28 -10.12 29.30
N GLU A 33 -1.74 -9.27 28.43
CA GLU A 33 -1.06 -8.03 28.80
C GLU A 33 -2.05 -6.87 28.96
N SER A 34 -1.90 -6.08 30.02
CA SER A 34 -2.75 -4.90 30.22
C SER A 34 -2.14 -3.68 29.55
N VAL A 35 -2.91 -3.04 28.68
CA VAL A 35 -2.53 -1.84 27.95
C VAL A 35 -3.52 -0.70 28.22
N THR A 36 -3.02 0.53 28.25
CA THR A 36 -3.84 1.74 28.43
C THR A 36 -3.62 2.67 27.25
N VAL A 37 -4.69 2.92 26.50
CA VAL A 37 -4.69 3.78 25.31
C VAL A 37 -5.63 4.97 25.49
N SER A 38 -5.60 5.93 24.56
CA SER A 38 -6.59 7.00 24.52
C SER A 38 -8.00 6.42 24.34
N ALA A 39 -9.03 7.05 24.90
CA ALA A 39 -10.42 6.60 24.71
C ALA A 39 -10.93 6.77 23.26
N GLU A 40 -10.17 7.47 22.41
CA GLU A 40 -10.45 7.59 20.97
C GLU A 40 -9.71 6.55 20.13
N SER A 41 -8.82 5.76 20.76
CA SER A 41 -8.02 4.74 20.07
C SER A 41 -8.83 3.53 19.65
N THR A 42 -8.29 2.81 18.67
CA THR A 42 -8.84 1.56 18.15
C THR A 42 -8.20 0.35 18.84
N LEU A 43 -8.73 -0.85 18.58
CA LEU A 43 -8.06 -2.07 19.02
C LEU A 43 -6.74 -2.29 18.29
N LEU A 44 -6.57 -1.76 17.07
CA LEU A 44 -5.29 -1.83 16.36
C LEU A 44 -4.22 -1.05 17.11
N ASP A 45 -4.50 0.20 17.50
CA ASP A 45 -3.57 1.03 18.28
C ASP A 45 -3.16 0.32 19.58
N ALA A 46 -4.12 -0.34 20.24
CA ALA A 46 -3.84 -1.11 21.45
C ALA A 46 -2.97 -2.34 21.18
N THR A 47 -3.16 -3.03 20.05
CA THR A 47 -2.29 -4.17 19.67
C THR A 47 -0.88 -3.71 19.29
N GLU A 48 -0.72 -2.52 18.69
CA GLU A 48 0.59 -1.98 18.28
C GLU A 48 1.44 -1.50 19.47
N GLU A 49 0.80 -1.19 20.61
CA GLU A 49 1.46 -0.81 21.86
C GLU A 49 1.86 -2.02 22.74
N THR A 50 1.62 -3.25 22.27
CA THR A 50 1.87 -4.49 23.01
C THR A 50 2.62 -5.53 22.19
N ASP A 51 3.30 -6.46 22.85
CA ASP A 51 3.81 -7.67 22.20
C ASP A 51 2.65 -8.68 22.04
N THR A 52 2.07 -8.79 20.84
CA THR A 52 0.96 -9.72 20.56
C THR A 52 1.44 -11.16 20.37
N ASP A 53 0.58 -12.12 20.70
CA ASP A 53 0.87 -13.56 20.52
C ASP A 53 0.86 -13.96 19.04
N ASP A 54 0.12 -13.24 18.19
CA ASP A 54 0.08 -13.43 16.74
C ASP A 54 0.13 -12.07 15.99
N TYR A 55 0.55 -12.09 14.73
CA TYR A 55 0.73 -10.88 13.91
C TYR A 55 -0.61 -10.38 13.32
N VAL A 56 -0.98 -9.13 13.60
CA VAL A 56 -2.28 -8.55 13.18
C VAL A 56 -2.07 -7.47 12.10
N PRO A 57 -2.04 -7.83 10.80
CA PRO A 57 -1.79 -6.87 9.72
C PRO A 57 -3.02 -6.00 9.39
N ALA A 58 -2.82 -4.71 9.14
CA ALA A 58 -3.87 -3.78 8.72
C ALA A 58 -3.61 -3.16 7.33
N LEU A 59 -3.71 -3.96 6.26
CA LEU A 59 -3.38 -3.55 4.87
C LEU A 59 -4.19 -2.36 4.30
N CYS A 60 -5.29 -1.94 4.95
CA CYS A 60 -6.05 -0.76 4.55
C CYS A 60 -5.91 0.43 5.51
N SER A 61 -5.20 0.28 6.64
CA SER A 61 -4.84 1.39 7.54
C SER A 61 -3.47 1.93 7.17
N TYR A 62 -3.28 3.24 7.18
CA TYR A 62 -1.99 3.87 6.92
C TYR A 62 -1.83 5.11 7.80
N ASP A 63 -1.11 4.93 8.89
CA ASP A 63 -1.01 5.92 9.96
C ASP A 63 0.30 6.72 9.92
N GLU A 64 1.12 6.50 8.89
CA GLU A 64 2.30 7.32 8.66
C GLU A 64 1.89 8.71 8.13
N HIS A 65 1.94 9.71 9.02
CA HIS A 65 1.80 11.15 8.76
C HIS A 65 0.41 11.72 8.47
N ASP A 66 -0.48 10.98 7.81
CA ASP A 66 -1.73 11.54 7.29
C ASP A 66 -3.02 10.84 7.79
N GLU A 67 -2.91 9.87 8.72
CA GLU A 67 -4.04 9.07 9.29
C GLU A 67 -5.07 8.68 8.21
N ILE A 68 -4.68 7.77 7.32
CA ILE A 68 -5.53 7.26 6.24
C ILE A 68 -6.16 5.93 6.67
N GLY A 69 -7.49 5.89 6.69
CA GLY A 69 -8.24 4.82 7.30
C GLY A 69 -8.75 5.20 8.70
N PRO A 70 -9.38 4.27 9.45
CA PRO A 70 -9.61 2.86 9.14
C PRO A 70 -10.97 2.62 8.46
N ARG A 71 -11.01 1.63 7.57
CA ARG A 71 -12.18 1.36 6.74
C ARG A 71 -12.64 -0.11 6.74
N SER A 72 -11.79 -1.00 7.25
CA SER A 72 -12.10 -2.42 7.43
C SER A 72 -12.51 -3.18 6.15
N GLU A 73 -12.08 -2.74 4.95
CA GLU A 73 -12.32 -3.51 3.71
C GLU A 73 -11.42 -4.74 3.59
N CYS A 74 -10.13 -4.62 3.93
CA CYS A 74 -9.19 -5.72 3.73
C CYS A 74 -9.37 -6.87 4.74
N ARG A 75 -9.89 -6.56 5.94
CA ARG A 75 -10.16 -7.51 7.03
C ARG A 75 -9.00 -8.46 7.36
N THR A 76 -7.77 -7.99 7.21
CA THR A 76 -6.58 -8.73 7.63
C THR A 76 -6.25 -8.50 9.11
N CYS A 77 -6.91 -7.54 9.75
CA CYS A 77 -6.70 -7.12 11.13
C CYS A 77 -7.72 -7.72 12.11
N MET A 78 -8.24 -8.92 11.83
CA MET A 78 -9.29 -9.52 12.66
C MET A 78 -8.70 -10.03 13.98
N VAL A 79 -9.35 -9.67 15.08
CA VAL A 79 -9.04 -10.12 16.44
C VAL A 79 -10.31 -10.61 17.12
N GLU A 80 -10.19 -11.47 18.13
CA GLU A 80 -11.32 -11.92 18.93
C GLU A 80 -11.44 -11.10 20.22
N THR A 81 -12.66 -10.70 20.56
CA THR A 81 -13.01 -10.06 21.83
C THR A 81 -13.96 -10.94 22.63
N GLU A 82 -13.84 -10.96 23.96
CA GLU A 82 -14.76 -11.74 24.79
C GLU A 82 -16.21 -11.21 24.72
N GLU A 83 -16.38 -9.92 24.42
CA GLU A 83 -17.65 -9.20 24.43
C GLU A 83 -18.38 -9.23 23.08
N HIS A 84 -17.63 -9.20 21.97
CA HIS A 84 -18.18 -9.03 20.63
C HIS A 84 -17.78 -10.13 19.63
N GLY A 85 -16.96 -11.10 20.04
CA GLY A 85 -16.40 -12.11 19.16
C GLY A 85 -15.37 -11.50 18.20
N VAL A 86 -15.29 -12.05 16.98
CA VAL A 86 -14.30 -11.64 15.98
C VAL A 86 -14.69 -10.30 15.33
N VAL A 87 -13.81 -9.30 15.47
CA VAL A 87 -14.01 -7.92 15.01
C VAL A 87 -12.76 -7.39 14.28
N PRO A 88 -12.89 -6.42 13.36
CA PRO A 88 -11.73 -5.78 12.73
C PRO A 88 -11.07 -4.80 13.70
N SER A 89 -9.81 -5.01 14.07
CA SER A 89 -9.14 -4.20 15.09
C SER A 89 -8.98 -2.74 14.67
N CYS A 90 -8.69 -2.50 13.39
CA CYS A 90 -8.39 -1.17 12.86
C CYS A 90 -9.52 -0.16 13.03
N SER A 91 -10.80 -0.56 13.07
CA SER A 91 -11.92 0.38 13.20
C SER A 91 -12.76 0.15 14.47
N PHE A 92 -12.43 -0.87 15.27
CA PHE A 92 -13.21 -1.18 16.46
C PHE A 92 -12.68 -0.33 17.63
N PRO A 93 -13.53 0.42 18.34
CA PRO A 93 -13.07 1.31 19.41
C PRO A 93 -12.57 0.53 20.62
N ALA A 94 -11.44 0.96 21.19
CA ALA A 94 -10.93 0.44 22.45
C ALA A 94 -11.85 0.85 23.60
N GLN A 95 -12.36 -0.13 24.35
CA GLN A 95 -13.27 0.09 25.48
C GLN A 95 -12.64 -0.40 26.78
N ASP A 96 -12.89 0.33 27.86
CA ASP A 96 -12.35 0.00 29.18
C ASP A 96 -12.87 -1.37 29.65
N GLY A 97 -11.94 -2.20 30.14
CA GLY A 97 -12.19 -3.56 30.62
C GLY A 97 -12.28 -4.63 29.53
N MET A 98 -12.10 -4.29 28.25
CA MET A 98 -12.19 -5.25 27.14
C MET A 98 -11.04 -6.27 27.19
N THR A 99 -11.32 -7.49 26.75
CA THR A 99 -10.29 -8.52 26.55
C THR A 99 -10.19 -8.88 25.07
N VAL A 100 -9.03 -8.68 24.49
CA VAL A 100 -8.68 -8.95 23.09
C VAL A 100 -7.71 -10.13 23.06
N ARG A 101 -7.95 -11.06 22.13
CA ARG A 101 -7.05 -12.16 21.80
C ARG A 101 -6.72 -12.14 20.33
N THR A 102 -5.44 -12.17 20.00
CA THR A 102 -4.97 -12.15 18.61
C THR A 102 -4.82 -13.56 18.05
N ASP A 103 -4.40 -14.54 18.85
CA ASP A 103 -4.00 -15.90 18.43
C ASP A 103 -5.14 -16.94 18.38
N THR A 104 -6.40 -16.51 18.53
CA THR A 104 -7.51 -17.46 18.56
C THR A 104 -7.71 -18.09 17.19
N THR A 105 -8.19 -19.34 17.18
CA THR A 105 -8.46 -20.05 15.93
C THR A 105 -9.43 -19.28 15.04
N GLU A 106 -10.48 -18.67 15.60
CA GLU A 106 -11.45 -17.91 14.80
C GLU A 106 -10.84 -16.61 14.22
N ALA A 107 -9.99 -15.91 14.98
CA ALA A 107 -9.30 -14.71 14.51
C ALA A 107 -8.26 -15.04 13.42
N SER A 108 -7.38 -16.02 13.65
CA SER A 108 -6.38 -16.45 12.66
C SER A 108 -7.04 -16.98 11.39
N GLU A 109 -8.07 -17.83 11.49
CA GLU A 109 -8.79 -18.33 10.31
C GLU A 109 -9.45 -17.19 9.52
N ALA A 110 -10.01 -16.19 10.22
CA ALA A 110 -10.59 -15.02 9.56
C ALA A 110 -9.51 -14.22 8.81
N ARG A 111 -8.33 -13.99 9.41
CA ARG A 111 -7.21 -13.30 8.76
C ARG A 111 -6.72 -14.07 7.53
N ASP A 112 -6.49 -15.38 7.66
CA ASP A 112 -6.05 -16.25 6.57
C ASP A 112 -7.04 -16.23 5.41
N VAL A 113 -8.33 -16.38 5.68
CA VAL A 113 -9.37 -16.41 4.63
C VAL A 113 -9.43 -15.09 3.88
N ASN A 114 -9.35 -13.96 4.59
CA ASN A 114 -9.34 -12.65 3.95
C ASN A 114 -8.07 -12.45 3.12
N LEU A 115 -6.89 -12.80 3.65
CA LEU A 115 -5.64 -12.71 2.92
C LEU A 115 -5.66 -13.56 1.63
N ASP A 116 -6.15 -14.79 1.71
CA ASP A 116 -6.32 -15.64 0.53
C ASP A 116 -7.25 -15.02 -0.52
N LEU A 117 -8.39 -14.46 -0.10
CA LEU A 117 -9.32 -13.81 -1.02
C LEU A 117 -8.68 -12.59 -1.72
N LEU A 118 -7.89 -11.81 -0.99
CA LEU A 118 -7.12 -10.71 -1.58
C LEU A 118 -6.12 -11.24 -2.62
N LEU A 119 -5.37 -12.29 -2.29
CA LEU A 119 -4.38 -12.89 -3.18
C LEU A 119 -5.01 -13.57 -4.39
N SER A 120 -6.17 -14.20 -4.24
CA SER A 120 -6.91 -14.84 -5.33
C SER A 120 -7.33 -13.86 -6.42
N ASN A 121 -7.66 -12.62 -6.05
CA ASN A 121 -8.00 -11.56 -7.01
C ASN A 121 -6.79 -10.71 -7.46
N HIS A 122 -5.62 -10.94 -6.87
CA HIS A 122 -4.40 -10.19 -7.14
C HIS A 122 -3.53 -10.86 -8.22
N ASN A 123 -2.98 -10.07 -9.13
CA ASN A 123 -1.98 -10.55 -10.08
C ASN A 123 -0.61 -10.79 -9.40
N LEU A 124 -0.34 -12.04 -9.03
CA LEU A 124 0.87 -12.51 -8.33
C LEU A 124 2.16 -12.52 -9.18
N ARG A 125 2.22 -11.81 -10.31
CA ARG A 125 3.47 -11.56 -11.04
C ARG A 125 4.33 -10.54 -10.30
N CYS A 126 4.97 -10.96 -9.21
CA CYS A 126 5.77 -10.10 -8.34
C CYS A 126 7.14 -9.75 -8.95
N THR A 127 7.73 -10.64 -9.74
CA THR A 127 9.07 -10.45 -10.32
C THR A 127 9.16 -9.34 -11.37
N THR A 128 8.01 -8.90 -11.90
CA THR A 128 7.85 -7.76 -12.81
C THR A 128 7.13 -6.58 -12.16
N CYS A 129 6.88 -6.62 -10.85
CA CYS A 129 6.15 -5.59 -10.12
C CYS A 129 7.08 -4.49 -9.59
N GLY A 130 6.77 -3.22 -9.85
CA GLY A 130 7.54 -2.06 -9.34
C GLY A 130 7.50 -1.85 -7.80
N LYS A 131 6.68 -2.61 -7.08
CA LYS A 131 6.60 -2.60 -5.61
C LYS A 131 7.28 -3.83 -4.98
N ASN A 132 7.85 -4.74 -5.77
CA ASN A 132 8.51 -5.95 -5.25
C ASN A 132 9.63 -5.60 -4.26
N GLY A 133 9.66 -6.29 -3.12
CA GLY A 133 10.61 -6.05 -2.03
C GLY A 133 10.29 -4.85 -1.13
N ARG A 134 9.14 -4.19 -1.34
CA ARG A 134 8.60 -3.11 -0.49
C ARG A 134 7.06 -3.10 -0.52
N CYS A 135 6.47 -4.27 -0.71
CA CYS A 135 5.04 -4.46 -0.90
C CYS A 135 4.45 -5.03 0.39
N GLU A 136 3.61 -4.27 1.07
CA GLU A 136 3.01 -4.71 2.35
C GLU A 136 2.22 -6.02 2.18
N LEU A 137 1.49 -6.20 1.07
CA LEU A 137 0.80 -7.48 0.82
C LEU A 137 1.78 -8.66 0.71
N GLN A 138 2.98 -8.43 0.16
CA GLN A 138 4.01 -9.46 0.07
C GLN A 138 4.57 -9.78 1.45
N ASP A 139 4.86 -8.76 2.24
CA ASP A 139 5.40 -8.90 3.60
C ASP A 139 4.41 -9.67 4.49
N VAL A 140 3.14 -9.24 4.49
CA VAL A 140 2.06 -9.94 5.21
C VAL A 140 1.91 -11.39 4.74
N SER A 141 2.03 -11.67 3.44
CA SER A 141 1.95 -13.04 2.93
C SER A 141 3.11 -13.92 3.39
N ILE A 142 4.31 -13.35 3.52
CA ILE A 142 5.50 -14.05 4.03
C ILE A 142 5.35 -14.32 5.52
N GLU A 143 4.90 -13.33 6.29
CA GLU A 143 4.71 -13.43 7.74
C GLU A 143 3.63 -14.45 8.11
N ASN A 144 2.63 -14.66 7.24
CA ASN A 144 1.59 -15.68 7.40
C ASN A 144 1.93 -17.01 6.69
N ASP A 145 3.18 -17.23 6.30
CA ASP A 145 3.66 -18.47 5.66
C ASP A 145 2.82 -18.93 4.44
N VAL A 146 2.27 -17.98 3.67
CA VAL A 146 1.43 -18.29 2.51
C VAL A 146 2.29 -18.89 1.40
N VAL A 147 2.04 -20.17 1.07
CA VAL A 147 2.70 -20.87 -0.04
C VAL A 147 1.98 -20.65 -1.36
N GLU A 148 0.66 -20.81 -1.37
CA GLU A 148 -0.24 -20.55 -2.49
C GLU A 148 -1.64 -20.18 -1.97
N PRO A 149 -2.41 -19.33 -2.69
CA PRO A 149 -3.75 -18.98 -2.25
C PRO A 149 -4.68 -20.20 -2.26
N ARG A 150 -5.37 -20.48 -1.16
CA ARG A 150 -6.23 -21.68 -1.02
C ARG A 150 -7.35 -21.78 -2.05
N TYR A 151 -7.84 -20.64 -2.53
CA TYR A 151 -8.90 -20.58 -3.55
C TYR A 151 -8.35 -20.53 -4.98
N GLY A 152 -7.03 -20.70 -5.15
CA GLY A 152 -6.32 -20.46 -6.39
C GLY A 152 -6.22 -18.96 -6.70
N VAL A 153 -5.41 -18.61 -7.70
CA VAL A 153 -5.56 -17.32 -8.37
C VAL A 153 -6.76 -17.48 -9.29
N PHE A 154 -7.73 -16.56 -9.28
CA PHE A 154 -8.91 -16.67 -10.12
C PHE A 154 -8.49 -16.73 -11.61
N ASP A 155 -8.37 -17.94 -12.13
CA ASP A 155 -7.97 -18.30 -13.50
C ASP A 155 -9.01 -17.82 -14.54
N ASP A 156 -10.20 -17.40 -14.08
CA ASP A 156 -11.36 -16.99 -14.87
C ASP A 156 -11.36 -15.50 -15.27
N ARG A 157 -10.22 -14.79 -15.18
CA ARG A 157 -10.13 -13.48 -15.87
C ARG A 157 -9.87 -13.73 -17.35
N ASP A 158 -10.92 -13.66 -18.17
CA ASP A 158 -10.85 -13.77 -19.64
C ASP A 158 -9.73 -12.90 -20.26
N ALA A 159 -9.40 -11.78 -19.60
CA ALA A 159 -8.18 -11.01 -19.81
C ALA A 159 -7.87 -10.14 -18.57
N TYR A 160 -6.58 -9.82 -18.37
CA TYR A 160 -6.20 -8.71 -17.50
C TYR A 160 -6.72 -7.38 -18.03
N GLU A 161 -7.03 -6.48 -17.11
CA GLU A 161 -7.31 -5.09 -17.43
C GLU A 161 -6.04 -4.43 -17.99
N PRO A 162 -6.14 -3.58 -19.03
CA PRO A 162 -4.98 -2.87 -19.56
C PRO A 162 -4.24 -2.08 -18.48
N LEU A 163 -2.92 -2.10 -18.55
CA LEU A 163 -2.07 -1.24 -17.74
C LEU A 163 -2.29 0.22 -18.16
N ASP A 164 -2.61 1.10 -17.21
CA ASP A 164 -2.68 2.54 -17.49
C ASP A 164 -1.29 3.14 -17.27
N ASP A 165 -0.60 3.37 -18.37
CA ASP A 165 0.73 3.97 -18.46
C ASP A 165 0.64 5.36 -19.14
N SER A 166 -0.55 5.97 -19.12
CA SER A 166 -0.81 7.24 -19.80
C SER A 166 -0.16 8.43 -19.10
N SER A 167 -0.03 8.38 -17.78
CA SER A 167 0.59 9.46 -17.01
C SER A 167 2.12 9.34 -17.04
N PRO A 168 2.84 10.46 -17.22
CA PRO A 168 4.31 10.47 -17.20
C PRO A 168 4.90 10.26 -15.80
N PHE A 169 4.08 10.25 -14.74
CA PHE A 169 4.55 10.16 -13.36
C PHE A 169 4.01 8.96 -12.59
N ILE A 170 2.82 8.47 -12.92
CA ILE A 170 2.15 7.41 -12.16
C ILE A 170 1.65 6.35 -13.14
N GLN A 171 2.01 5.09 -12.89
CA GLN A 171 1.47 3.93 -13.59
C GLN A 171 0.42 3.24 -12.69
N ILE A 172 -0.67 2.79 -13.29
CA ILE A 172 -1.74 2.09 -12.59
C ILE A 172 -1.96 0.69 -13.17
N ASP A 173 -1.76 -0.32 -12.32
CA ASP A 173 -2.09 -1.72 -12.58
C ASP A 173 -3.23 -2.18 -11.67
N ARG A 174 -4.47 -2.03 -12.14
CA ARG A 174 -5.67 -2.40 -11.38
C ARG A 174 -5.74 -3.91 -11.10
N ASN A 175 -5.02 -4.74 -11.85
CA ASN A 175 -4.91 -6.17 -11.59
C ASN A 175 -4.15 -6.49 -10.29
N LYS A 176 -3.41 -5.52 -9.75
CA LYS A 176 -2.69 -5.63 -8.47
C LYS A 176 -3.41 -4.91 -7.32
N CYS A 177 -4.59 -4.33 -7.57
CA CYS A 177 -5.34 -3.62 -6.55
C CYS A 177 -6.05 -4.59 -5.61
N ILE A 178 -6.00 -4.32 -4.31
CA ILE A 178 -6.76 -5.05 -3.28
C ILE A 178 -8.00 -4.27 -2.80
N LEU A 179 -8.36 -3.19 -3.49
CA LEU A 179 -9.50 -2.32 -3.19
C LEU A 179 -9.50 -1.78 -1.74
N CYS A 180 -8.32 -1.52 -1.17
CA CYS A 180 -8.16 -1.03 0.21
C CYS A 180 -8.51 0.45 0.41
N ASN A 181 -8.88 1.16 -0.66
CA ASN A 181 -9.30 2.56 -0.66
C ASN A 181 -8.27 3.61 -0.20
N ARG A 182 -7.09 3.24 0.32
CA ARG A 182 -6.04 4.18 0.78
C ARG A 182 -5.72 5.27 -0.24
N CYS A 183 -5.55 4.91 -1.50
CA CYS A 183 -5.22 5.86 -2.57
C CYS A 183 -6.34 6.90 -2.85
N VAL A 184 -7.60 6.52 -2.66
CA VAL A 184 -8.75 7.42 -2.86
C VAL A 184 -8.82 8.43 -1.74
N GLU A 185 -8.64 7.98 -0.50
CA GLU A 185 -8.62 8.84 0.70
C GLU A 185 -7.42 9.80 0.68
N ALA A 186 -6.23 9.29 0.37
CA ALA A 186 -5.05 10.11 0.08
C ALA A 186 -5.34 11.21 -0.96
N CYS A 187 -6.01 10.85 -2.06
CA CYS A 187 -6.29 11.80 -3.13
C CYS A 187 -7.34 12.84 -2.74
N ASN A 188 -8.38 12.44 -2.00
CA ASN A 188 -9.59 13.24 -1.84
C ASN A 188 -9.65 13.97 -0.51
N ASP A 189 -9.14 13.35 0.55
CA ASP A 189 -9.27 13.84 1.92
C ASP A 189 -7.95 14.50 2.37
N VAL A 190 -6.80 13.90 2.04
CA VAL A 190 -5.47 14.45 2.38
C VAL A 190 -5.03 15.52 1.38
N GLN A 191 -4.96 15.17 0.10
CA GLN A 191 -4.49 16.11 -0.95
C GLN A 191 -5.60 17.04 -1.45
N VAL A 192 -6.87 16.73 -1.16
CA VAL A 192 -8.05 17.51 -1.57
C VAL A 192 -8.14 17.73 -3.08
N GLU A 193 -7.66 16.76 -3.85
CA GLU A 193 -7.63 16.82 -5.32
C GLU A 193 -8.93 16.24 -5.93
N GLY A 194 -9.53 15.22 -5.30
CA GLY A 194 -10.84 14.72 -5.73
C GLY A 194 -10.85 13.89 -7.02
N VAL A 195 -9.71 13.29 -7.40
CA VAL A 195 -9.53 12.60 -8.69
C VAL A 195 -9.90 11.12 -8.61
N LEU A 196 -9.37 10.40 -7.63
CA LEU A 196 -9.56 8.96 -7.55
C LEU A 196 -10.90 8.60 -6.91
N ARG A 197 -11.51 7.51 -7.36
CA ARG A 197 -12.72 6.94 -6.75
C ARG A 197 -12.75 5.42 -6.89
N ILE A 198 -13.62 4.78 -6.13
CA ILE A 198 -14.07 3.41 -6.41
C ILE A 198 -15.29 3.50 -7.34
N GLU A 199 -15.28 2.73 -8.42
CA GLU A 199 -16.40 2.61 -9.35
C GLU A 199 -16.67 1.14 -9.67
N GLY A 200 -17.84 0.87 -10.27
CA GLY A 200 -18.29 -0.49 -10.56
C GLY A 200 -18.98 -1.15 -9.36
N SER A 201 -19.25 -2.45 -9.50
CA SER A 201 -19.89 -3.27 -8.46
C SER A 201 -19.55 -4.73 -8.66
N GLY A 202 -19.45 -5.50 -7.57
CA GLY A 202 -19.12 -6.93 -7.67
C GLY A 202 -17.72 -7.12 -8.27
N GLU A 203 -17.62 -8.00 -9.27
CA GLU A 203 -16.37 -8.30 -9.98
C GLU A 203 -15.81 -7.12 -10.79
N ASP A 204 -16.65 -6.16 -11.18
CA ASP A 204 -16.26 -4.97 -11.94
C ASP A 204 -15.74 -3.83 -11.05
N THR A 205 -15.64 -4.05 -9.73
CA THR A 205 -15.20 -3.00 -8.79
C THR A 205 -13.72 -2.69 -9.02
N ARG A 206 -13.42 -1.43 -9.32
CA ARG A 206 -12.07 -0.98 -9.59
C ARG A 206 -11.84 0.45 -9.12
N ILE A 207 -10.57 0.84 -9.07
CA ILE A 207 -10.22 2.26 -9.00
C ILE A 207 -10.65 2.91 -10.33
N GLY A 208 -11.19 4.10 -10.27
CA GLY A 208 -11.58 4.92 -11.41
C GLY A 208 -11.23 6.37 -11.19
N PHE A 209 -11.65 7.21 -12.12
CA PHE A 209 -11.41 8.64 -12.11
C PHE A 209 -12.73 9.41 -12.09
N GLN A 210 -12.71 10.63 -11.58
CA GLN A 210 -13.79 11.61 -11.72
C GLN A 210 -14.14 11.88 -13.19
N ASN A 211 -15.38 12.32 -13.44
CA ASN A 211 -15.92 12.62 -14.77
C ASN A 211 -15.84 11.46 -15.79
N ASP A 212 -15.77 10.21 -15.30
CA ASP A 212 -15.68 9.01 -16.13
C ASP A 212 -14.48 9.03 -17.10
N ALA A 213 -13.38 9.71 -16.74
CA ALA A 213 -12.14 9.64 -17.49
C ALA A 213 -11.63 8.19 -17.56
N GLU A 214 -11.16 7.77 -18.73
CA GLU A 214 -10.74 6.38 -18.96
C GLU A 214 -9.33 6.12 -18.43
N THR A 215 -8.46 7.14 -18.44
CA THR A 215 -7.05 7.06 -18.06
C THR A 215 -6.68 8.16 -17.06
N MET A 216 -5.56 7.99 -16.36
CA MET A 216 -5.05 9.02 -15.46
C MET A 216 -4.70 10.30 -16.20
N MET A 217 -4.17 10.21 -17.41
CA MET A 217 -3.84 11.38 -18.23
C MET A 217 -5.07 12.18 -18.66
N ASP A 218 -6.21 11.51 -18.87
CA ASP A 218 -7.48 12.16 -19.22
C ASP A 218 -8.18 12.79 -18.01
N SER A 219 -7.73 12.46 -16.79
CA SER A 219 -8.25 13.02 -15.55
C SER A 219 -7.64 14.40 -15.23
N THR A 220 -8.13 15.05 -14.18
CA THR A 220 -7.54 16.29 -13.63
C THR A 220 -6.32 16.05 -12.72
N CYS A 221 -5.77 14.83 -12.68
CA CYS A 221 -4.64 14.48 -11.81
C CYS A 221 -3.44 15.42 -11.98
N VAL A 222 -3.02 16.05 -10.88
CA VAL A 222 -1.81 16.90 -10.83
C VAL A 222 -0.52 16.12 -10.63
N SER A 223 -0.58 14.78 -10.53
CA SER A 223 0.57 13.89 -10.36
C SER A 223 1.40 14.15 -9.10
N CYS A 224 0.75 14.38 -7.96
CA CYS A 224 1.44 14.59 -6.67
C CYS A 224 2.11 13.32 -6.11
N GLY A 225 1.77 12.13 -6.62
CA GLY A 225 2.40 10.85 -6.24
C GLY A 225 1.92 10.23 -4.92
N HIS A 226 1.15 10.96 -4.09
CA HIS A 226 0.75 10.49 -2.77
C HIS A 226 -0.04 9.16 -2.82
N CYS A 227 -0.88 8.97 -3.84
CA CYS A 227 -1.60 7.71 -4.04
C CYS A 227 -0.68 6.49 -4.29
N ALA A 228 0.49 6.69 -4.90
CA ALA A 228 1.50 5.64 -5.11
C ALA A 228 2.34 5.38 -3.85
N THR A 229 2.54 6.40 -3.01
CA THR A 229 3.19 6.28 -1.71
C THR A 229 2.40 5.37 -0.79
N VAL A 230 1.11 5.66 -0.59
CA VAL A 230 0.24 4.96 0.38
C VAL A 230 -0.29 3.62 -0.11
N CYS A 231 -0.10 3.29 -1.40
CA CYS A 231 -0.58 2.04 -1.97
C CYS A 231 0.19 0.84 -1.36
N PRO A 232 -0.48 -0.11 -0.70
CA PRO A 232 0.17 -1.26 -0.06
C PRO A 232 0.69 -2.29 -1.07
N THR A 233 0.32 -2.15 -2.35
CA THR A 233 0.64 -3.09 -3.42
C THR A 233 1.28 -2.38 -4.61
N GLY A 234 1.55 -3.13 -5.69
CA GLY A 234 2.00 -2.58 -6.96
C GLY A 234 0.89 -2.01 -7.86
N ALA A 235 -0.27 -1.67 -7.30
CA ALA A 235 -1.39 -1.16 -8.09
C ALA A 235 -1.19 0.29 -8.55
N LEU A 236 -0.55 1.13 -7.73
CA LEU A 236 -0.12 2.47 -8.10
C LEU A 236 1.36 2.62 -7.79
N VAL A 237 2.15 2.96 -8.79
CA VAL A 237 3.60 3.09 -8.68
C VAL A 237 4.09 4.31 -9.44
N GLU A 238 5.16 4.94 -8.93
CA GLU A 238 5.82 6.02 -9.64
C GLU A 238 6.55 5.50 -10.89
N GLN A 239 6.45 6.25 -11.98
CA GLN A 239 7.15 5.96 -13.22
C GLN A 239 8.66 5.96 -13.03
N GLY A 240 9.36 5.04 -13.70
CA GLY A 240 10.80 4.84 -13.60
C GLY A 240 11.25 4.07 -12.35
N LEU A 241 10.43 4.00 -11.30
CA LEU A 241 10.70 3.13 -10.15
C LEU A 241 10.35 1.67 -10.45
N THR A 242 9.39 1.46 -11.35
CA THR A 242 9.05 0.17 -11.97
C THR A 242 10.27 -0.51 -12.59
N ASP A 243 11.10 0.22 -13.33
CA ASP A 243 12.28 -0.34 -13.99
C ASP A 243 13.42 -0.67 -13.01
N ALA A 244 13.52 0.07 -11.91
CA ALA A 244 14.59 -0.11 -10.93
C ALA A 244 14.31 -1.28 -9.96
N ALA A 245 13.05 -1.53 -9.62
CA ALA A 245 12.63 -2.57 -8.70
C ALA A 245 12.36 -3.93 -9.38
N THR A 246 12.40 -3.98 -10.72
CA THR A 246 12.16 -5.20 -11.49
C THR A 246 13.44 -5.87 -11.95
N ILE A 247 13.36 -7.17 -12.23
CA ILE A 247 14.51 -7.90 -12.76
C ILE A 247 14.76 -7.39 -14.19
N PRO A 248 15.96 -6.89 -14.53
CA PRO A 248 16.26 -6.26 -15.82
C PRO A 248 16.51 -7.31 -16.92
N LEU A 249 15.59 -8.27 -17.06
CA LEU A 249 15.61 -9.26 -18.12
C LEU A 249 14.81 -8.72 -19.32
N PRO A 250 15.42 -8.63 -20.51
CA PRO A 250 14.72 -8.18 -21.70
C PRO A 250 13.45 -8.99 -21.95
N GLY A 251 12.33 -8.30 -22.12
CA GLY A 251 11.03 -8.94 -22.33
C GLY A 251 10.29 -9.32 -21.03
N PHE A 252 10.89 -9.13 -19.86
CA PHE A 252 10.32 -9.47 -18.57
C PHE A 252 9.88 -8.21 -17.80
N THR A 253 8.91 -7.48 -18.39
CA THR A 253 8.39 -6.21 -17.86
C THR A 253 6.96 -6.37 -17.34
N GLN A 254 6.47 -5.38 -16.60
CA GLN A 254 5.07 -5.31 -16.17
C GLN A 254 4.13 -5.24 -17.38
N GLU A 255 4.46 -4.43 -18.38
CA GLU A 255 3.70 -4.32 -19.64
C GLU A 255 3.53 -5.68 -20.33
N ASN A 256 4.62 -6.42 -20.52
CA ASN A 256 4.58 -7.75 -21.12
C ASN A 256 3.86 -8.78 -20.25
N SER A 257 3.75 -8.49 -18.95
CA SER A 257 3.03 -9.35 -18.02
C SER A 257 1.51 -9.23 -18.16
N ILE A 258 1.01 -8.06 -18.50
CA ILE A 258 -0.41 -7.76 -18.71
C ILE A 258 -0.81 -7.98 -20.18
N GLY A 259 0.07 -7.60 -21.12
CA GLY A 259 -0.09 -7.76 -22.56
C GLY A 259 -0.85 -6.63 -23.27
N LYS A 260 -1.57 -5.79 -22.53
CA LYS A 260 -2.23 -4.57 -23.04
C LYS A 260 -1.86 -3.38 -22.17
N THR A 261 -1.47 -2.29 -22.79
CA THR A 261 -1.09 -1.03 -22.14
C THR A 261 -1.79 0.13 -22.84
N VAL A 262 -2.23 1.11 -22.08
CA VAL A 262 -2.68 2.42 -22.56
C VAL A 262 -1.57 3.42 -22.32
N GLU A 263 -0.97 3.93 -23.41
CA GLU A 263 0.12 4.91 -23.36
C GLU A 263 -0.41 6.28 -23.80
N ALA A 264 0.23 7.36 -23.35
CA ALA A 264 -0.08 8.69 -23.85
C ALA A 264 0.21 8.80 -25.35
N GLU A 265 -0.66 9.52 -26.08
CA GLU A 265 -0.36 10.01 -27.43
C GLU A 265 0.67 11.16 -27.35
N ASN A 266 1.95 10.83 -27.07
CA ASN A 266 3.19 11.50 -27.52
C ASN A 266 4.35 11.36 -26.53
N ASP A 267 5.50 10.96 -27.08
CA ASP A 267 6.87 10.99 -26.53
C ASP A 267 7.10 10.29 -25.18
N ARG A 268 7.39 8.99 -25.26
CA ARG A 268 8.21 8.32 -24.25
C ARG A 268 9.44 9.19 -23.99
N PHE A 269 9.71 9.49 -22.72
CA PHE A 269 11.01 9.94 -22.27
C PHE A 269 12.06 8.98 -22.83
N GLN A 270 12.78 9.41 -23.88
CA GLN A 270 13.90 8.63 -24.39
C GLN A 270 14.88 8.50 -23.22
N PRO A 271 15.24 7.28 -22.77
CA PRO A 271 16.23 7.14 -21.72
C PRO A 271 17.47 7.89 -22.16
N GLY A 272 17.84 8.92 -21.41
CA GLY A 272 19.05 9.69 -21.65
C GLY A 272 20.25 8.73 -21.75
N PRO A 273 21.28 9.07 -22.54
CA PRO A 273 22.39 8.16 -22.78
C PRO A 273 22.97 7.70 -21.45
N ALA A 274 23.00 6.37 -21.25
CA ALA A 274 23.56 5.75 -20.06
C ALA A 274 24.94 6.34 -19.80
N THR A 275 25.12 6.97 -18.64
CA THR A 275 26.43 7.47 -18.23
C THR A 275 27.34 6.26 -18.07
N PRO A 276 28.46 6.16 -18.80
CA PRO A 276 29.29 4.98 -18.74
C PRO A 276 29.85 4.82 -17.33
N MET A 277 29.63 3.64 -16.74
CA MET A 277 30.17 3.30 -15.42
C MET A 277 31.69 3.48 -15.44
N LYS A 278 32.20 4.36 -14.57
CA LYS A 278 33.63 4.62 -14.42
C LYS A 278 34.23 3.46 -13.62
N GLY A 279 34.67 2.43 -14.32
CA GLY A 279 35.26 1.24 -13.71
C GLY A 279 36.24 0.54 -14.64
N ASP A 280 37.40 1.15 -14.86
CA ASP A 280 38.68 0.44 -15.07
C ASP A 280 39.82 1.48 -15.11
N GLN A 281 40.23 1.94 -13.94
CA GLN A 281 41.58 2.47 -13.76
C GLN A 281 42.26 1.55 -12.74
N LYS A 282 42.90 0.50 -13.25
CA LYS A 282 43.87 -0.28 -12.49
C LYS A 282 44.93 0.67 -11.95
N SER A 283 45.03 0.73 -10.62
CA SER A 283 46.14 1.34 -9.93
C SER A 283 47.41 0.51 -10.16
N GLU A 284 48.26 0.94 -11.08
CA GLU A 284 49.67 0.54 -11.06
C GLU A 284 50.39 1.42 -10.02
N SER A 285 50.50 0.91 -8.79
CA SER A 285 51.38 1.47 -7.78
C SER A 285 52.81 1.05 -8.08
N ALA A 286 53.65 2.03 -8.41
CA ALA A 286 55.09 1.91 -8.51
C ALA A 286 55.71 1.41 -7.19
N ALA A 287 56.62 0.44 -7.31
CA ALA A 287 57.67 0.19 -6.31
C ALA A 287 59.02 0.27 -7.03
N GLU A 288 59.87 1.15 -6.50
CA GLU A 288 61.17 1.61 -7.03
C GLU A 288 62.35 0.72 -6.52
N PRO A 289 63.63 0.99 -6.84
CA PRO A 289 64.55 0.00 -7.43
C PRO A 289 65.79 -0.35 -6.59
N THR A 290 66.52 -1.42 -6.95
CA THR A 290 67.97 -1.63 -6.69
C THR A 290 68.53 -2.66 -7.69
N ALA A 291 69.43 -2.28 -8.61
CA ALA A 291 70.90 -2.51 -8.58
C ALA A 291 71.27 -4.01 -8.52
N GLU A 292 72.01 -4.64 -9.44
CA GLU A 292 73.31 -4.33 -10.05
C GLU A 292 73.46 -5.06 -11.42
N SER A 293 74.21 -4.46 -12.36
CA SER A 293 74.88 -5.16 -13.49
C SER A 293 76.33 -5.53 -13.07
N PRO A 294 77.21 -6.21 -13.86
CA PRO A 294 77.13 -6.68 -15.25
C PRO A 294 77.78 -8.10 -15.41
N PRO A 295 78.58 -8.41 -16.45
CA PRO A 295 78.23 -8.88 -17.80
C PRO A 295 78.78 -10.29 -18.10
N THR A 296 78.44 -10.89 -19.24
CA THR A 296 79.42 -11.54 -20.16
C THR A 296 78.76 -12.02 -21.45
N GLU A 297 79.56 -11.91 -22.51
CA GLU A 297 79.37 -12.27 -23.92
C GLU A 297 79.36 -13.79 -24.19
N ASP A 298 79.24 -14.12 -25.49
CA ASP A 298 79.29 -15.41 -26.21
C ASP A 298 77.96 -16.21 -26.20
N ASP A 299 77.29 -16.46 -27.34
CA ASP A 299 77.75 -16.93 -28.66
C ASP A 299 76.92 -16.33 -29.82
#